data_AF-A0A421CKV1-F1
#
_entry.id   AF-A0A421CKV1-F1
#
_cell.length_a   1.000
_cell.length_b   1.000
_cell.length_c   1.000
_cell.angle_alpha   90.00
_cell.angle_beta   90.00
_cell.angle_gamma   90.00
#
_symmetry.space_group_name_H-M   'P 1'
#
loop_
_entity.id
_entity.type
_entity.pdbx_description
1 polymer ?
#
loop_
_entity_poly.entity_id
_entity_poly.type
_entity_poly.pdbx_seq_one_letter_code
_entity_poly.pdbx_strand_id
1 'polypeptide(L)'
;MKSEEISYEILQIRDFGKAMRRRNVKIRIFNYSQSEDSLKKLAESIWLQHGQDVEELTTVFYLPGMNPKSTGFALGGCMKGKGCYVTLD
;
A
#
# COMPACT_ATOMS: atom_id res chain seq x y z
N MET A 1 10.21 0.26 21.45
CA MET A 1 10.61 0.14 20.03
C MET A 1 10.31 1.45 19.34
N LYS A 2 11.32 2.15 18.81
CA LYS A 2 11.07 3.30 17.94
C LYS A 2 10.44 2.74 16.66
N SER A 3 9.25 3.23 16.30
CA SER A 3 8.66 2.97 14.99
C SER A 3 9.64 3.52 13.96
N GLU A 4 10.31 2.66 13.19
CA GLU A 4 10.98 3.11 11.98
C GLU A 4 9.90 3.69 11.06
N GLU A 5 9.85 5.02 10.99
CA GLU A 5 8.90 5.72 10.15
C GLU A 5 9.30 5.48 8.70
N ILE A 6 8.44 4.78 7.95
CA ILE A 6 8.72 4.49 6.55
C ILE A 6 8.62 5.80 5.77
N SER A 7 9.72 6.20 5.12
CA SER A 7 9.68 7.30 4.16
C SER A 7 9.12 6.80 2.83
N TYR A 8 8.04 7.44 2.35
CA TYR A 8 7.36 7.05 1.13
C TYR A 8 6.75 8.23 0.37
N GLU A 9 6.44 8.01 -0.91
CA GLU A 9 5.76 8.94 -1.81
C GLU A 9 4.57 8.23 -2.47
N ILE A 10 3.38 8.84 -2.45
CA ILE A 10 2.23 8.36 -3.21
C ILE A 10 2.39 8.80 -4.67
N LEU A 11 2.57 7.82 -5.56
CA LEU A 11 2.73 8.05 -6.99
C LEU A 11 1.38 8.22 -7.70
N GLN A 12 0.37 7.45 -7.28
CA GLN A 12 -0.94 7.44 -7.92
C GLN A 12 -2.01 6.90 -6.97
N ILE A 13 -3.18 7.51 -7.00
CA ILE A 13 -4.41 6.94 -6.45
C ILE A 13 -5.38 6.74 -7.61
N ARG A 14 -5.89 5.52 -7.77
CA ARG A 14 -6.88 5.15 -8.78
C ARG A 14 -8.14 4.67 -8.11
N ASP A 15 -9.23 5.39 -8.32
CA ASP A 15 -10.56 5.00 -7.89
C ASP A 15 -11.28 4.27 -9.04
N PHE A 16 -11.89 3.11 -8.76
CA PHE A 16 -12.66 2.34 -9.75
C PHE A 16 -14.16 2.69 -9.74
N GLY A 17 -14.57 3.66 -8.93
CA GLY A 17 -15.92 4.19 -8.86
C GLY A 17 -16.82 3.43 -7.88
N LYS A 18 -17.97 4.05 -7.60
CA LYS A 18 -18.94 3.61 -6.57
C LYS A 18 -19.45 2.18 -6.75
N ALA A 19 -19.45 1.66 -7.98
CA ALA A 19 -19.92 0.31 -8.28
C ALA A 19 -18.92 -0.77 -7.83
N MET A 20 -17.62 -0.53 -8.00
CA MET A 20 -16.59 -1.49 -7.61
C MET A 20 -16.17 -1.37 -6.15
N ARG A 21 -16.41 -0.21 -5.50
CA ARG A 21 -15.99 0.06 -4.12
C ARG A 21 -14.54 -0.36 -3.87
N ARG A 22 -13.67 -0.06 -4.85
CA ARG A 22 -12.26 -0.44 -4.84
C ARG A 22 -11.40 0.74 -5.20
N ARG A 23 -10.27 0.88 -4.52
CA ARG A 23 -9.25 1.88 -4.82
C ARG A 23 -7.87 1.23 -4.82
N ASN A 24 -7.01 1.68 -5.74
CA ASN A 24 -5.62 1.26 -5.77
C ASN A 24 -4.71 2.45 -5.48
N VAL A 25 -3.69 2.25 -4.66
CA VAL A 25 -2.68 3.25 -4.31
C VAL A 25 -1.32 2.72 -4.73
N LYS A 26 -0.56 3.51 -5.48
CA LYS A 26 0.83 3.20 -5.85
C LYS A 26 1.76 4.05 -5.00
N ILE A 27 2.71 3.40 -4.34
CA ILE A 27 3.61 4.06 -3.39
C ILE A 27 5.06 3.69 -3.72
N ARG A 28 5.95 4.68 -3.74
CA ARG A 28 7.39 4.47 -3.72
C ARG A 28 7.89 4.53 -2.28
N ILE A 29 8.63 3.52 -1.86
CA ILE A 29 9.34 3.49 -0.58
C ILE A 29 10.78 3.94 -0.83
N PHE A 30 11.34 4.75 0.06
CA PHE A 30 12.71 5.25 -0.07
C PHE A 30 13.79 4.40 0.63
N ASN A 31 13.39 3.50 1.54
CA ASN A 31 14.31 2.65 2.31
C ASN A 31 14.11 1.15 1.99
N TYR A 32 15.20 0.41 1.73
CA TYR A 32 15.16 -1.02 1.36
C TYR A 32 14.86 -1.99 2.51
N SER A 33 15.14 -1.64 3.77
CA SER A 33 15.13 -2.57 4.91
C SER A 33 13.81 -2.59 5.69
N GLN A 34 12.67 -2.56 5.00
CA GLN A 34 11.37 -2.56 5.69
C GLN A 34 10.96 -3.98 6.09
N SER A 35 10.62 -4.17 7.37
CA SER A 35 10.03 -5.42 7.84
C SER A 35 8.60 -5.60 7.32
N GLU A 36 8.12 -6.85 7.25
CA GLU A 36 6.73 -7.15 6.90
C GLU A 36 5.74 -6.40 7.82
N ASP A 37 6.03 -6.34 9.11
CA ASP A 37 5.22 -5.60 10.10
C ASP A 37 5.20 -4.10 9.83
N SER A 38 6.33 -3.53 9.42
CA SER A 38 6.40 -2.11 9.01
C SER A 38 5.51 -1.87 7.79
N LEU A 39 5.57 -2.75 6.78
CA LEU A 39 4.75 -2.66 5.58
C LEU A 39 3.25 -2.84 5.87
N LYS A 40 2.88 -3.75 6.78
CA LYS A 40 1.48 -3.90 7.25
C LYS A 40 0.98 -2.64 7.93
N LYS A 41 1.77 -2.04 8.84
CA LYS A 41 1.41 -0.77 9.50
C LYS A 41 1.27 0.38 8.51
N LEU A 42 2.12 0.43 7.49
CA LEU A 42 1.97 1.40 6.41
C LEU A 42 0.69 1.16 5.62
N ALA A 43 0.40 -0.09 5.23
CA ALA A 43 -0.84 -0.44 4.55
C ALA A 43 -2.09 -0.07 5.38
N GLU A 44 -2.06 -0.29 6.70
CA GLU A 44 -3.12 0.15 7.62
C GLU A 44 -3.26 1.67 7.66
N SER A 45 -2.16 2.41 7.73
CA SER A 45 -2.17 3.88 7.69
C SER A 45 -2.78 4.40 6.38
N ILE A 46 -2.41 3.77 5.24
CA ILE A 46 -2.96 4.08 3.92
C ILE A 46 -4.45 3.74 3.85
N TRP A 47 -4.89 2.64 4.46
CA TRP A 47 -6.32 2.34 4.61
C TRP A 47 -7.06 3.40 5.41
N LEU A 48 -6.50 3.84 6.54
CA LEU A 48 -7.15 4.86 7.37
C LEU A 48 -7.33 6.18 6.61
N GLN A 49 -6.36 6.54 5.77
CA GLN A 49 -6.39 7.78 4.98
C GLN A 49 -7.22 7.67 3.70
N HIS A 50 -7.20 6.52 3.02
CA HIS A 50 -7.71 6.36 1.66
C HIS A 50 -8.70 5.21 1.47
N GLY A 51 -9.09 4.48 2.52
CA GLY A 51 -9.96 3.29 2.44
C GLY A 51 -11.39 3.49 2.93
N GLN A 52 -11.75 4.66 3.48
CA GLN A 52 -12.98 4.82 4.27
C GLN A 52 -14.30 4.60 3.51
N ASP A 53 -14.31 4.83 2.20
CA ASP A 53 -15.47 4.76 1.31
C ASP A 53 -15.44 3.55 0.36
N VAL A 54 -14.44 2.67 0.50
CA VAL A 54 -14.26 1.47 -0.33
C VAL A 54 -14.29 0.20 0.53
N GLU A 55 -14.58 -0.93 -0.09
CA GLU A 55 -14.54 -2.24 0.56
C GLU A 55 -13.12 -2.84 0.50
N GLU A 56 -12.38 -2.51 -0.57
CA GLU A 56 -11.03 -2.99 -0.82
C GLU A 56 -10.10 -1.83 -1.23
N LEU A 57 -8.95 -1.75 -0.58
CA LEU A 57 -7.84 -0.89 -0.96
C LEU A 57 -6.63 -1.76 -1.28
N THR A 58 -6.19 -1.74 -2.53
CA THR A 58 -4.95 -2.41 -2.94
C THR A 58 -3.81 -1.39 -3.01
N THR A 59 -2.78 -1.58 -2.21
CA THR A 59 -1.56 -0.77 -2.21
C THR A 59 -0.44 -1.53 -2.93
N VAL A 60 0.22 -0.86 -3.87
CA VAL A 60 1.37 -1.41 -4.61
C VAL A 60 2.62 -0.68 -4.14
N PHE A 61 3.58 -1.41 -3.56
CA PHE A 61 4.84 -0.83 -3.10
C PHE A 61 5.95 -1.01 -4.15
N TYR A 62 6.59 0.10 -4.51
CA TYR A 62 7.80 0.14 -5.32
C TYR A 62 8.99 0.40 -4.39
N LEU A 63 9.91 -0.55 -4.33
CA LEU A 63 11.15 -0.40 -3.57
C LEU A 63 12.08 0.62 -4.25
N PRO A 64 13.08 1.16 -3.55
CA PRO A 64 14.04 2.06 -4.16
C PRO A 64 14.70 1.40 -5.39
N GLY A 65 15.08 2.20 -6.38
CA GLY A 65 15.65 1.70 -7.64
C GLY A 65 14.68 0.96 -8.56
N MET A 66 13.47 0.57 -8.12
CA MET A 66 12.46 -0.02 -8.99
C MET A 66 11.89 1.05 -9.92
N ASN A 67 11.77 0.73 -11.21
CA ASN A 67 11.07 1.58 -12.16
C ASN A 67 9.56 1.46 -11.90
N PRO A 68 8.87 2.53 -11.47
CA PRO A 68 7.43 2.49 -11.21
C PRO A 68 6.58 2.31 -12.49
N LYS A 69 7.23 2.36 -13.67
CA LYS A 69 6.63 2.01 -14.96
C LYS A 69 6.78 0.53 -15.32
N SER A 70 7.53 -0.25 -14.55
CA SER A 70 7.77 -1.69 -14.76
C SER A 70 6.95 -2.56 -13.79
N THR A 71 6.78 -3.83 -14.14
CA THR A 71 5.93 -4.80 -13.44
C THR A 71 6.79 -5.68 -12.52
N GLY A 72 7.10 -5.18 -11.33
CA GLY A 72 7.55 -5.98 -10.18
C GLY A 72 6.98 -5.32 -8.94
N PHE A 73 6.29 -6.05 -8.08
CA PHE A 73 5.52 -5.42 -7.01
C PHE A 73 5.35 -6.32 -5.78
N ALA A 74 5.31 -5.67 -4.61
CA ALA A 74 4.67 -6.21 -3.42
C ALA A 74 3.26 -5.63 -3.33
N LEU A 75 2.24 -6.48 -3.19
CA LEU A 75 0.84 -6.07 -3.04
C LEU A 75 0.45 -6.09 -1.57
N GLY A 76 0.14 -4.93 -1.01
CA GLY A 76 -0.52 -4.81 0.28
C GLY A 76 -2.03 -4.65 0.09
N GLY A 77 -2.86 -5.52 0.65
CA GLY A 77 -4.32 -5.40 0.59
C GLY A 77 -4.88 -5.12 1.98
N CYS A 78 -5.78 -4.14 2.10
CA CYS A 78 -6.59 -3.94 3.30
C CYS A 78 -8.07 -3.98 2.91
N MET A 79 -8.84 -4.76 3.67
CA MET A 79 -10.28 -4.91 3.50
C MET A 79 -11.00 -4.53 4.78
N LYS A 80 -12.19 -3.96 4.63
CA LYS A 80 -13.03 -3.62 5.77
C LYS A 80 -13.35 -4.87 6.61
N GLY A 81 -12.93 -4.87 7.87
CA GLY A 81 -13.19 -5.96 8.81
C GLY A 81 -12.37 -7.25 8.61
N LYS A 82 -11.41 -7.27 7.67
CA LYS A 82 -10.63 -8.49 7.36
C LYS A 82 -9.10 -8.32 7.47
N GLY A 83 -8.64 -7.18 8.00
CA GLY A 83 -7.22 -6.92 8.25
C GLY A 83 -6.41 -6.57 6.99
N CYS A 84 -5.13 -6.31 7.19
CA CYS A 84 -4.17 -5.98 6.15
C CYS A 84 -3.16 -7.11 5.92
N TYR A 85 -2.87 -7.42 4.66
CA TYR A 85 -1.94 -8.48 4.27
C TYR A 85 -0.96 -7.97 3.21
N VAL A 86 0.23 -8.59 3.15
CA VAL A 86 1.26 -8.31 2.14
C VAL A 86 1.53 -9.60 1.39
N THR A 87 1.55 -9.52 0.05
CA THR A 87 1.94 -10.61 -0.84
C THR A 87 3.20 -10.19 -1.59
N LEU A 88 4.24 -11.00 -1.44
CA LEU A 88 5.48 -10.91 -2.19
C LEU A 88 5.42 -12.01 -3.27
N ASP A 89 5.65 -11.63 -4.53
CA ASP A 89 5.77 -12.55 -5.67
C ASP A 89 7.26 -12.71 -6.03
#